data_AF-A0A962CTU3-F1
#
_entry.id   AF-A0A962CTU3-F1
#
_cell.length_a   1.000
_cell.length_b   1.000
_cell.length_c   1.000
_cell.angle_alpha   90.00
_cell.angle_beta   90.00
_cell.angle_gamma   90.00
#
_symmetry.space_group_name_H-M   'P 1'
#
loop_
_entity.id
_entity.type
_entity.pdbx_description
1 polymer ?
#
loop_
_entity_poly.entity_id
_entity_poly.type
_entity_poly.pdbx_seq_one_letter_code
_entity_poly.pdbx_strand_id
1 'polypeptide(L)'
;MSAVKIKLQPWFRRSIYVVLGISWLTGLTFFIMNNWAAIEGDFGPEKHPLQFKVLVVHGAAAFLMLMIFGSMLSNHLPMAWKTNRLRKIGITLTSFVIIQILSAFLLYYLSSDSVRAVVVWVHLLAGMTLPVVLTTHVLVGRQRSRSRQGKTK
;
A
#
# COMPACT_ATOMS: atom_id res chain seq x y z
N MET A 1 -18.76 -29.10 5.64
CA MET A 1 -17.84 -28.04 6.15
C MET A 1 -18.50 -26.68 5.99
N SER A 2 -18.89 -26.06 7.10
CA SER A 2 -19.56 -24.75 7.13
C SER A 2 -18.69 -23.70 6.45
N ALA A 3 -19.23 -23.00 5.44
CA ALA A 3 -18.50 -21.97 4.74
C ALA A 3 -18.23 -20.79 5.71
N VAL A 4 -17.02 -20.75 6.28
CA VAL A 4 -16.58 -19.63 7.13
C VAL A 4 -16.63 -18.35 6.29
N LYS A 5 -17.60 -17.47 6.60
CA LYS A 5 -17.72 -16.16 5.98
C LYS A 5 -16.66 -15.24 6.56
N ILE A 6 -15.59 -15.01 5.80
CA ILE A 6 -14.59 -13.99 6.14
C ILE A 6 -15.22 -12.62 5.84
N LYS A 7 -15.75 -11.97 6.86
CA LYS A 7 -16.26 -10.59 6.77
C LYS A 7 -15.33 -9.70 7.59
N LEU A 8 -14.64 -8.79 6.91
CA LEU A 8 -13.96 -7.69 7.59
C LEU A 8 -15.01 -6.75 8.18
N GLN A 9 -14.76 -6.28 9.40
CA GLN A 9 -15.63 -5.28 10.02
C GLN A 9 -15.63 -3.99 9.17
N PRO A 10 -16.77 -3.29 9.03
CA PRO A 10 -16.89 -2.16 8.11
C PRO A 10 -15.91 -1.01 8.39
N TRP A 11 -15.65 -0.70 9.66
CA TRP A 11 -14.72 0.36 10.05
C TRP A 11 -13.28 -0.01 9.67
N PHE A 12 -12.86 -1.26 9.91
CA PHE A 12 -11.52 -1.73 9.58
C PHE A 12 -11.30 -1.76 8.07
N ARG A 13 -12.35 -2.08 7.31
CA ARG A 13 -12.31 -1.98 5.85
C ARG A 13 -12.16 -0.52 5.38
N ARG A 14 -12.85 0.43 6.02
CA ARG A 14 -12.73 1.86 5.70
C ARG A 14 -11.33 2.38 6.04
N SER A 15 -10.75 1.96 7.18
CA SER A 15 -9.40 2.39 7.57
C SER A 15 -8.34 1.96 6.56
N ILE A 16 -8.42 0.75 5.99
CA ILE A 16 -7.53 0.33 4.89
C ILE A 16 -7.57 1.34 3.74
N TYR A 17 -8.76 1.72 3.26
CA TYR A 17 -8.89 2.63 2.11
C TYR A 17 -8.43 4.04 2.43
N VAL A 18 -8.77 4.56 3.61
CA VAL A 18 -8.36 5.91 4.03
C VAL A 18 -6.86 5.99 4.20
N VAL A 19 -6.26 5.07 4.95
CA VAL A 19 -4.81 5.08 5.23
C VAL A 19 -4.01 4.84 3.95
N LEU A 20 -4.44 3.89 3.10
CA LEU A 20 -3.81 3.68 1.79
C LEU A 20 -3.93 4.93 0.91
N GLY A 21 -5.12 5.54 0.86
CA GLY A 21 -5.37 6.74 0.07
C GLY A 21 -4.51 7.91 0.51
N ILE A 22 -4.41 8.16 1.82
CA ILE A 22 -3.53 9.19 2.38
C ILE A 22 -2.08 8.91 2.01
N SER A 23 -1.56 7.71 2.27
CA SER A 23 -0.18 7.35 1.96
C SER A 23 0.12 7.47 0.46
N TRP A 24 -0.79 7.00 -0.40
CA TRP A 24 -0.62 7.04 -1.85
C TRP A 24 -0.61 8.48 -2.38
N LEU A 25 -1.58 9.31 -1.96
CA LEU A 25 -1.66 10.71 -2.38
C LEU A 25 -0.43 11.50 -1.91
N THR A 26 -0.05 11.38 -0.65
CA THR A 26 1.13 12.10 -0.13
C THR A 26 2.43 11.60 -0.73
N GLY A 27 2.54 10.31 -1.04
CA GLY A 27 3.71 9.76 -1.74
C GLY A 27 3.86 10.33 -3.15
N LEU A 28 2.75 10.41 -3.90
CA LEU A 28 2.73 11.02 -5.23
C LEU A 28 3.03 12.53 -5.17
N THR A 29 2.42 13.24 -4.21
CA THR A 29 2.72 14.66 -3.99
C THR A 29 4.19 14.87 -3.65
N PHE A 30 4.77 14.06 -2.75
CA PHE A 30 6.18 14.14 -2.41
C PHE A 30 7.07 13.91 -3.63
N PHE A 31 6.77 12.89 -4.44
CA PHE A 31 7.52 12.61 -5.66
C PHE A 31 7.46 13.80 -6.63
N ILE A 32 6.28 14.38 -6.86
CA ILE A 32 6.12 15.55 -7.73
C ILE A 32 6.95 16.73 -7.20
N MET A 33 6.83 17.02 -5.90
CA MET A 33 7.55 18.14 -5.30
C MET A 33 9.07 17.95 -5.35
N ASN A 34 9.55 16.74 -5.09
CA ASN A 34 10.99 16.44 -5.08
C ASN A 34 11.64 16.58 -6.47
N ASN A 35 10.87 16.47 -7.55
CA ASN A 35 11.40 16.56 -8.92
C ASN A 35 11.15 17.94 -9.57
N TRP A 36 10.07 18.64 -9.21
CA TRP A 36 9.64 19.85 -9.93
C TRP A 36 9.33 21.07 -9.05
N ALA A 37 9.35 20.94 -7.71
CA ALA A 37 9.07 22.06 -6.80
C ALA A 37 10.33 22.48 -6.03
N ALA A 38 11.44 22.68 -6.74
CA ALA A 38 12.60 23.38 -6.17
C ALA A 38 12.27 24.88 -6.06
N ILE A 39 12.80 25.53 -5.03
CA ILE A 39 12.71 26.98 -4.82
C ILE A 39 14.11 27.57 -4.76
N GLU A 40 14.27 28.86 -5.07
CA GLU A 40 15.53 29.56 -4.86
C GLU A 40 15.70 29.89 -3.37
N GLY A 41 16.82 29.46 -2.80
CA GLY A 41 17.28 29.82 -1.46
C GLY A 41 18.59 30.61 -1.51
N ASP A 42 19.05 31.06 -0.35
CA ASP A 42 20.22 31.93 -0.21
C ASP A 42 21.53 31.30 -0.73
N PHE A 43 21.57 29.97 -0.84
CA PHE A 43 22.74 29.20 -1.29
C PHE A 43 22.49 28.39 -2.56
N GLY A 44 21.41 28.67 -3.30
CA GLY A 44 21.05 28.00 -4.55
C GLY A 44 19.69 27.27 -4.47
N PRO A 45 19.41 26.34 -5.40
CA PRO A 45 18.15 25.61 -5.42
C PRO A 45 17.96 24.74 -4.17
N GLU A 46 16.86 24.97 -3.46
CA GLU A 46 16.49 24.26 -2.23
C GLU A 46 15.15 23.53 -2.39
N LYS A 47 14.89 22.60 -1.47
CA LYS A 47 13.62 21.86 -1.42
C LYS A 47 12.52 22.72 -0.83
N HIS A 48 11.33 22.67 -1.44
CA HIS A 48 10.16 23.36 -0.90
C HIS A 48 9.84 22.92 0.55
N PRO A 49 9.62 23.83 1.53
CA PRO A 49 9.44 23.49 2.95
C PRO A 49 8.30 22.50 3.24
N LEU A 50 7.22 22.55 2.43
CA LEU A 50 6.10 21.61 2.55
C LEU A 50 6.50 20.14 2.28
N GLN A 51 7.62 19.87 1.59
CA GLN A 51 8.06 18.50 1.30
C GLN A 51 8.21 17.68 2.59
N PHE A 52 8.77 18.29 3.63
CA PHE A 52 8.93 17.63 4.94
C PHE A 52 7.57 17.26 5.55
N LYS A 53 6.60 18.20 5.55
CA LYS A 53 5.26 17.96 6.10
C LYS A 53 4.53 16.84 5.35
N VAL A 54 4.62 16.84 4.01
CA VAL A 54 4.04 15.78 3.17
C VAL A 54 4.67 14.43 3.50
N LEU A 55 5.98 14.38 3.66
CA LEU A 55 6.70 13.15 4.01
C LEU A 55 6.34 12.64 5.42
N VAL A 56 6.13 13.52 6.39
CA VAL A 56 5.67 13.15 7.73
C VAL A 56 4.28 12.50 7.67
N VAL A 57 3.33 13.10 6.93
CA VAL A 57 1.98 12.53 6.78
C VAL A 57 2.05 11.18 6.03
N HIS A 58 2.90 11.08 5.00
CA HIS A 58 3.14 9.82 4.30
C HIS A 58 3.66 8.72 5.23
N GLY A 59 4.71 9.02 6.00
CA GLY A 59 5.31 8.09 6.96
C GLY A 59 4.31 7.65 8.03
N ALA A 60 3.56 8.58 8.62
CA ALA A 60 2.53 8.26 9.61
C ALA A 60 1.44 7.33 9.04
N ALA A 61 0.96 7.61 7.83
CA ALA A 61 0.00 6.74 7.15
C ALA A 61 0.61 5.36 6.83
N ALA A 62 1.87 5.31 6.41
CA ALA A 62 2.57 4.04 6.14
C ALA A 62 2.72 3.18 7.40
N PHE A 63 3.03 3.77 8.56
CA PHE A 63 3.08 3.03 9.83
C PHE A 63 1.71 2.48 10.24
N LEU A 64 0.65 3.26 10.10
CA LEU A 64 -0.72 2.77 10.33
C LEU A 64 -1.07 1.62 9.37
N MET A 65 -0.65 1.72 8.10
CA MET A 65 -0.84 0.64 7.13
C MET A 65 -0.07 -0.63 7.51
N LEU A 66 1.14 -0.50 8.07
CA LEU A 66 1.92 -1.64 8.56
C LEU A 66 1.20 -2.37 9.71
N MET A 67 0.60 -1.63 10.65
CA MET A 67 -0.20 -2.21 11.74
C MET A 67 -1.45 -2.93 11.20
N ILE A 68 -2.17 -2.29 10.27
CA ILE A 68 -3.33 -2.89 9.57
C ILE A 68 -2.91 -4.16 8.82
N PHE A 69 -1.77 -4.13 8.13
CA PHE A 69 -1.23 -5.27 7.41
C PHE A 69 -0.87 -6.41 8.37
N GLY A 70 -0.26 -6.11 9.52
CA GLY A 70 -0.01 -7.09 10.58
C GLY A 70 -1.29 -7.79 11.05
N SER A 71 -2.40 -7.06 11.23
CA SER A 71 -3.68 -7.68 11.60
C SER A 71 -4.29 -8.52 10.46
N MET A 72 -3.99 -8.17 9.20
CA MET A 72 -4.39 -8.98 8.03
C MET A 72 -3.58 -10.27 7.92
N LEU A 73 -2.29 -10.24 8.25
CA LEU A 73 -1.45 -11.43 8.28
C LEU A 73 -1.95 -12.45 9.31
N SER A 74 -2.46 -12.02 10.46
CA SER A 74 -2.95 -12.93 11.50
C SER A 74 -4.37 -13.43 11.26
N ASN A 75 -5.27 -12.60 10.70
CA ASN A 75 -6.69 -12.92 10.61
C ASN A 75 -7.17 -13.29 9.20
N HIS A 76 -6.63 -12.66 8.16
CA HIS A 76 -7.12 -12.78 6.78
C HIS A 76 -6.35 -13.83 5.98
N LEU A 77 -5.02 -13.79 6.03
CA LEU A 77 -4.16 -14.69 5.26
C LEU A 77 -4.33 -16.17 5.60
N PRO A 78 -4.33 -16.61 6.88
CA PRO A 78 -4.42 -18.03 7.22
C PRO A 78 -5.72 -18.65 6.73
N MET A 79 -6.80 -17.87 6.76
CA MET A 79 -8.11 -18.32 6.28
C MET A 79 -8.18 -18.37 4.75
N ALA A 80 -7.60 -17.39 4.06
CA ALA A 80 -7.47 -17.42 2.60
C ALA A 80 -6.62 -18.60 2.11
N TRP A 81 -5.59 -18.97 2.89
CA TRP A 81 -4.73 -20.13 2.62
C TRP A 81 -5.48 -21.45 2.77
N LYS A 82 -6.20 -21.65 3.89
CA LYS A 82 -7.02 -22.86 4.13
C LYS A 82 -8.11 -23.06 3.08
N THR A 83 -8.68 -21.97 2.57
CA THR A 83 -9.78 -22.03 1.60
C THR A 83 -9.33 -21.95 0.13
N ASN A 84 -8.03 -21.79 -0.13
CA ASN A 84 -7.43 -21.49 -1.44
C ASN A 84 -8.14 -20.36 -2.23
N ARG A 85 -8.89 -19.50 -1.54
CA ARG A 85 -9.73 -18.47 -2.17
C ARG A 85 -8.84 -17.28 -2.54
N LEU A 86 -8.77 -16.98 -3.84
CA LEU A 86 -8.00 -15.83 -4.38
C LEU A 86 -6.52 -15.79 -3.95
N ARG A 87 -5.94 -16.96 -3.67
CA ARG A 87 -4.57 -17.08 -3.16
C ARG A 87 -3.54 -16.39 -4.05
N LYS A 88 -3.63 -16.54 -5.38
CA LYS A 88 -2.71 -15.88 -6.33
C LYS A 88 -2.73 -14.36 -6.19
N ILE A 89 -3.91 -13.73 -6.25
CA ILE A 89 -4.05 -12.27 -6.11
C ILE A 89 -3.62 -11.80 -4.72
N GLY A 90 -3.95 -12.56 -3.67
CA GLY A 90 -3.53 -12.26 -2.30
C GLY A 90 -2.01 -12.31 -2.11
N ILE A 91 -1.33 -13.29 -2.72
CA ILE A 91 0.14 -13.38 -2.72
C ILE A 91 0.72 -12.18 -3.46
N THR A 92 0.22 -11.85 -4.66
CA THR A 92 0.66 -10.67 -5.41
C THR A 92 0.54 -9.41 -4.56
N LEU A 93 -0.62 -9.15 -3.96
CA LEU A 93 -0.84 -7.99 -3.09
C LEU A 93 0.15 -7.96 -1.92
N THR A 94 0.36 -9.11 -1.27
CA THR A 94 1.30 -9.26 -0.15
C THR A 94 2.73 -8.96 -0.58
N SER A 95 3.16 -9.44 -1.74
CA SER A 95 4.49 -9.17 -2.30
C SER A 95 4.70 -7.68 -2.57
N PHE A 96 3.72 -6.97 -3.14
CA PHE A 96 3.82 -5.52 -3.33
C PHE A 96 3.93 -4.76 -2.01
N VAL A 97 3.21 -5.17 -0.96
CA VAL A 97 3.34 -4.57 0.38
C VAL A 97 4.73 -4.82 0.96
N ILE A 98 5.29 -6.03 0.83
CA ILE A 98 6.66 -6.32 1.29
C ILE A 98 7.69 -5.48 0.54
N ILE A 99 7.55 -5.33 -0.78
CA ILE A 99 8.41 -4.45 -1.59
C ILE A 99 8.34 -3.01 -1.08
N GLN A 100 7.15 -2.50 -0.74
CA GLN A 100 7.00 -1.16 -0.16
C GLN A 100 7.74 -1.01 1.17
N ILE A 101 7.61 -1.99 2.07
CA ILE A 101 8.27 -1.96 3.39
C ILE A 101 9.79 -1.95 3.23
N LEU A 102 10.33 -2.87 2.41
CA LEU A 102 11.77 -2.99 2.21
C LEU A 102 12.35 -1.77 1.50
N SER A 103 11.70 -1.28 0.44
CA SER A 103 12.15 -0.09 -0.27
C SER A 103 12.08 1.17 0.60
N ALA A 104 11.05 1.34 1.44
CA ALA A 104 10.99 2.45 2.40
C ALA A 104 12.12 2.40 3.43
N PHE A 105 12.43 1.21 3.96
CA PHE A 105 13.57 1.00 4.85
C PHE A 105 14.90 1.38 4.17
N LEU A 106 15.08 0.93 2.92
CA LEU A 106 16.28 1.27 2.14
C LEU A 106 16.37 2.77 1.82
N LEU A 107 15.26 3.44 1.50
CA LEU A 107 15.26 4.90 1.27
C LEU A 107 15.62 5.70 2.53
N TYR A 108 15.35 5.16 3.71
CA TYR A 108 15.69 5.79 4.98
C TYR A 108 17.19 5.65 5.31
N TYR A 109 17.81 4.51 5.01
CA TYR A 109 19.19 4.22 5.41
C TYR A 109 20.25 4.37 4.31
N LEU A 110 19.88 4.28 3.02
CA LEU A 110 20.85 4.39 1.93
C LEU A 110 21.17 5.86 1.63
N SER A 111 22.47 6.17 1.65
CA SER A 111 23.02 7.47 1.24
C SER A 111 23.70 7.44 -0.13
N SER A 112 23.90 6.27 -0.76
CA SER A 112 24.53 6.18 -2.07
C SER A 112 23.57 6.58 -3.21
N ASP A 113 23.98 7.54 -4.03
CA ASP A 113 23.11 8.15 -5.05
C ASP A 113 22.59 7.15 -6.08
N SER A 114 23.44 6.23 -6.56
CA SER A 114 23.08 5.28 -7.62
C SER A 114 22.06 4.24 -7.16
N VAL A 115 22.29 3.62 -5.99
CA VAL A 115 21.38 2.62 -5.43
C VAL A 115 20.08 3.28 -5.00
N ARG A 116 20.17 4.44 -4.35
CA ARG A 116 18.99 5.18 -3.89
C ARG A 116 18.08 5.58 -5.06
N ALA A 117 18.63 5.97 -6.21
CA ALA A 117 17.84 6.28 -7.41
C ALA A 117 17.00 5.07 -7.87
N VAL A 118 17.58 3.87 -7.89
CA VAL A 118 16.85 2.63 -8.23
C VAL A 118 15.75 2.36 -7.20
N VAL A 119 16.05 2.50 -5.91
CA VAL A 119 15.06 2.24 -4.84
C VAL A 119 13.89 3.23 -4.91
N VAL A 120 14.13 4.50 -5.25
CA VAL A 120 13.04 5.48 -5.47
C VAL A 120 12.07 5.00 -6.54
N TRP A 121 12.57 4.53 -7.69
CA TRP A 121 11.72 4.01 -8.76
C TRP A 121 10.99 2.73 -8.39
N VAL A 122 11.65 1.80 -7.70
CA VAL A 122 11.01 0.57 -7.20
C VAL A 122 9.88 0.92 -6.23
N HIS A 123 10.13 1.81 -5.27
CA HIS A 123 9.14 2.26 -4.30
C HIS A 123 7.94 2.93 -5.00
N LEU A 124 8.21 3.87 -5.91
CA LEU A 124 7.17 4.58 -6.65
C LEU A 124 6.31 3.63 -7.48
N LEU A 125 6.93 2.85 -8.39
CA LEU A 125 6.19 2.00 -9.33
C LEU A 125 5.40 0.90 -8.60
N ALA A 126 6.00 0.27 -7.59
CA ALA A 126 5.29 -0.73 -6.78
C ALA A 126 4.16 -0.09 -5.95
N GLY A 127 4.33 1.15 -5.49
CA GLY A 127 3.29 1.87 -4.73
C GLY A 127 2.11 2.27 -5.61
N MET A 128 2.38 2.64 -6.87
CA MET A 128 1.37 3.00 -7.86
C MET A 128 0.43 1.84 -8.23
N THR A 129 0.92 0.60 -8.19
CA THR A 129 0.10 -0.58 -8.53
C THR A 129 -0.79 -1.05 -7.37
N LEU A 130 -0.48 -0.70 -6.11
CA LEU A 130 -1.21 -1.19 -4.93
C LEU A 130 -2.72 -0.93 -4.97
N PRO A 131 -3.22 0.29 -5.26
CA PRO A 131 -4.66 0.54 -5.37
C PRO A 131 -5.36 -0.33 -6.43
N VAL A 132 -4.68 -0.58 -7.57
CA VAL A 132 -5.19 -1.39 -8.67
C VAL A 132 -5.30 -2.86 -8.26
N VAL A 133 -4.24 -3.41 -7.65
CA VAL A 133 -4.20 -4.80 -7.18
C VAL A 133 -5.21 -5.01 -6.06
N LEU A 134 -5.32 -4.09 -5.10
CA LEU A 134 -6.31 -4.14 -4.02
C LEU A 134 -7.74 -4.10 -4.56
N THR A 135 -8.03 -3.19 -5.50
CA THR A 135 -9.35 -3.09 -6.13
C THR A 135 -9.72 -4.38 -6.85
N THR A 136 -8.78 -4.94 -7.62
CA THR A 136 -8.95 -6.23 -8.31
C THR A 136 -9.24 -7.35 -7.31
N HIS A 137 -8.46 -7.44 -6.23
CA HIS A 137 -8.67 -8.42 -5.16
C HIS A 137 -10.09 -8.35 -4.58
N VAL A 138 -10.57 -7.14 -4.28
CA VAL A 138 -11.90 -6.90 -3.68
C VAL A 138 -13.03 -7.21 -4.68
N LEU A 139 -12.91 -6.75 -5.93
CA LEU A 139 -13.95 -6.94 -6.95
C LEU A 139 -14.12 -8.41 -7.31
N VAL A 140 -13.02 -9.13 -7.59
CA VAL A 140 -13.07 -10.57 -7.88
C VAL A 140 -13.58 -11.35 -6.65
N GLY A 141 -13.21 -10.92 -5.45
CA GLY A 141 -13.69 -11.51 -4.19
C GLY A 141 -15.20 -11.40 -4.03
N ARG A 142 -15.76 -10.25 -4.37
CA ARG A 142 -17.22 -9.98 -4.36
C ARG A 142 -17.95 -10.78 -5.43
N GLN A 143 -17.45 -10.79 -6.67
CA GLN A 143 -18.05 -11.53 -7.78
C GLN A 143 -18.14 -13.03 -7.46
N ARG A 144 -17.03 -13.66 -7.03
CA ARG A 144 -17.03 -15.09 -6.67
C ARG A 144 -17.94 -15.41 -5.48
N SER A 145 -18.15 -14.45 -4.57
CA SER A 145 -19.09 -14.63 -3.45
C SER A 145 -20.54 -14.63 -3.92
N ARG A 146 -20.90 -13.75 -4.86
CA ARG A 146 -22.24 -13.64 -5.43
C ARG A 146 -22.59 -14.87 -6.27
N SER A 147 -21.69 -15.32 -7.15
CA SER A 147 -21.92 -16.52 -7.99
C SER A 147 -22.13 -17.79 -7.15
N ARG A 148 -21.47 -17.90 -5.99
CA ARG A 148 -21.65 -19.05 -5.09
C ARG A 148 -22.99 -19.03 -4.36
N GLN A 149 -23.52 -17.85 -4.00
CA GLN A 149 -24.87 -17.70 -3.42
C GLN A 149 -25.98 -17.95 -4.44
N GLY A 150 -25.78 -17.58 -5.71
CA GLY A 150 -26.75 -17.86 -6.77
C GLY A 150 -26.88 -19.34 -7.14
N LYS A 151 -25.85 -20.16 -6.89
CA LYS A 151 -25.89 -21.63 -7.09
C LYS A 151 -26.48 -22.42 -5.91
N THR A 152 -26.74 -21.76 -4.77
CA THR A 152 -27.27 -22.41 -3.55
C THR A 152 -28.73 -22.05 -3.27
N LYS A 153 -29.34 -21.24 -4.13
CA LYS A 153 -30.78 -21.06 -4.24
C LYS A 153 -31.29 -21.92 -5.40
#